data_AF-W1WYS8-F1
#
_entry.id   AF-W1WYS8-F1
#
_cell.length_a   1.000
_cell.length_b   1.000
_cell.length_c   1.000
_cell.angle_alpha   90.00
_cell.angle_beta   90.00
_cell.angle_gamma   90.00
#
_symmetry.space_group_name_H-M   'P 1'
#
loop_
_entity.id
_entity.type
_entity.pdbx_description
1 polymer ?
#
loop_
_entity_poly.entity_id
_entity_poly.type
_entity_poly.pdbx_seq_one_letter_code
_entity_poly.pdbx_strand_id
1 'polypeptide(L)'
;ELQNRGVDVVINDTPVNEYYVNGKGKGIAKVTGEDYDAAPLGIAVKKGNTELLNKINDGLAKIKANGKYAEIYKKWFGKEPPAEDLK
;
A
#
# COMPACT_ATOMS: atom_id res chain seq x y z
N GLU A 1 -22.20 -2.06 5.37
CA GLU A 1 -22.19 -1.45 6.71
C GLU A 1 -22.05 0.07 6.72
N LEU A 2 -20.89 0.67 6.43
CA LEU A 2 -20.68 2.13 6.59
C LEU A 2 -21.73 3.00 5.86
N GLN A 3 -21.95 2.79 4.56
CA GLN A 3 -22.92 3.56 3.78
C GLN A 3 -24.37 3.35 4.23
N ASN A 4 -24.67 2.14 4.71
CA ASN A 4 -26.00 1.76 5.17
C ASN A 4 -26.24 2.14 6.63
N ARG A 5 -25.30 2.85 7.27
CA ARG A 5 -25.33 3.24 8.69
C ARG A 5 -25.41 2.04 9.65
N GLY A 6 -24.87 0.88 9.25
CA GLY A 6 -24.72 -0.28 10.12
C GLY A 6 -23.52 -0.17 11.06
N VAL A 7 -22.56 0.70 10.74
CA VAL A 7 -21.40 1.07 11.56
C VAL A 7 -21.06 2.55 11.36
N ASP A 8 -20.45 3.17 12.37
CA ASP A 8 -19.98 4.56 12.29
C ASP A 8 -18.59 4.69 11.65
N VAL A 9 -17.73 3.68 11.81
CA VAL A 9 -16.33 3.68 11.36
C VAL A 9 -15.95 2.30 10.81
N VAL A 10 -15.08 2.30 9.80
CA VAL A 10 -14.39 1.10 9.28
C VAL A 10 -12.89 1.30 9.45
N ILE A 11 -12.20 0.29 9.98
CA ILE A 11 -10.74 0.27 10.13
C ILE A 11 -10.17 -0.66 9.08
N ASN A 12 -9.18 -0.16 8.32
CA ASN A 12 -8.47 -0.89 7.27
C ASN A 12 -7.16 -0.16 6.95
N ASP A 13 -6.33 -0.76 6.10
CA ASP A 13 -5.08 -0.17 5.62
C ASP A 13 -5.31 1.22 5.01
N THR A 14 -4.49 2.19 5.42
CA THR A 14 -4.59 3.60 4.99
C THR A 14 -4.66 3.76 3.47
N PRO A 15 -3.82 3.09 2.65
CA PRO A 15 -3.90 3.24 1.20
C PRO A 15 -5.21 2.70 0.59
N VAL A 16 -5.83 1.68 1.19
CA VAL A 16 -7.12 1.14 0.75
C VAL A 16 -8.23 2.14 1.04
N ASN A 17 -8.22 2.72 2.23
CA ASN A 17 -9.17 3.75 2.64
C ASN A 17 -9.02 5.02 1.77
N GLU A 18 -7.79 5.51 1.57
CA GLU A 18 -7.48 6.64 0.70
C GLU A 18 -7.98 6.41 -0.73
N TYR A 19 -7.75 5.22 -1.29
CA TYR A 19 -8.24 4.86 -2.62
C TYR A 19 -9.78 4.89 -2.69
N TYR A 20 -10.46 4.32 -1.69
CA TYR A 20 -11.92 4.30 -1.64
C TYR A 20 -12.50 5.72 -1.56
N VAL A 21 -12.03 6.56 -0.62
CA VAL A 21 -12.57 7.92 -0.43
C VAL A 21 -12.30 8.84 -1.61
N ASN A 22 -11.23 8.61 -2.36
CA ASN A 22 -10.92 9.37 -3.59
C ASN A 22 -11.70 8.86 -4.82
N GLY A 23 -12.28 7.66 -4.74
CA GLY A 23 -13.10 7.06 -5.78
C GLY A 23 -14.57 6.93 -5.37
N LYS A 24 -15.02 5.68 -5.17
CA LYS A 24 -16.43 5.34 -4.91
C LYS A 24 -16.99 5.93 -3.61
N GLY A 25 -16.13 6.19 -2.63
CA GLY A 25 -16.47 6.78 -1.33
C GLY A 25 -16.48 8.30 -1.33
N LYS A 26 -16.21 8.97 -2.46
CA LYS A 26 -16.10 10.42 -2.52
C LYS A 26 -17.41 11.09 -2.13
N GLY A 27 -17.35 11.96 -1.12
CA GLY A 27 -18.52 12.62 -0.55
C GLY A 27 -19.39 11.74 0.36
N ILE A 28 -19.02 10.46 0.54
CA ILE A 28 -19.73 9.50 1.37
C ILE A 28 -18.95 9.19 2.66
N ALA A 29 -17.63 9.09 2.54
CA ALA A 29 -16.73 8.83 3.65
C ALA A 29 -15.50 9.74 3.60
N LYS A 30 -14.82 9.87 4.74
CA LYS A 30 -13.52 10.53 4.87
C LYS A 30 -12.59 9.67 5.72
N VAL A 31 -11.29 9.72 5.42
CA VAL A 31 -10.27 9.14 6.31
C VAL A 31 -10.11 10.05 7.52
N THR A 32 -10.00 9.47 8.71
CA THR A 32 -9.82 10.19 9.98
C THR A 32 -9.09 9.30 10.99
N GLY A 33 -8.56 9.92 12.05
CA GLY A 33 -7.68 9.26 13.02
C GLY A 33 -6.22 9.30 12.60
N GLU A 34 -5.37 8.74 13.46
CA GLU A 34 -3.94 8.53 13.21
C GLU A 34 -3.71 7.07 12.81
N ASP A 35 -2.61 6.81 12.09
CA ASP A 35 -2.18 5.45 11.79
C ASP A 35 -1.87 4.72 13.10
N TYR A 36 -2.56 3.60 13.34
CA TYR A 36 -2.52 2.90 14.63
C TYR A 36 -1.40 1.85 14.72
N ASP A 37 -1.09 1.16 13.61
CA ASP A 37 -0.07 0.10 13.55
C ASP A 37 0.69 0.13 12.22
N ALA A 38 2.00 -0.10 12.27
CA ALA A 38 2.84 -0.30 11.09
C ALA A 38 2.79 -1.78 10.66
N ALA A 39 2.21 -2.05 9.50
CA ALA A 39 2.15 -3.39 8.91
C ALA A 39 3.05 -3.46 7.65
N PRO A 40 4.28 -4.00 7.75
CA PRO A 40 5.13 -4.14 6.58
C PRO A 40 4.51 -5.13 5.58
N LEU A 41 4.37 -4.69 4.32
CA LEU A 41 3.86 -5.51 3.23
C LEU A 41 5.00 -6.24 2.51
N GLY A 42 4.73 -7.46 2.03
CA GLY A 42 5.73 -8.28 1.35
C GLY A 42 5.13 -9.23 0.32
N ILE A 43 5.96 -9.65 -0.64
CA ILE A 43 5.59 -10.65 -1.64
C ILE A 43 5.94 -12.03 -1.06
N ALA A 44 4.91 -12.82 -0.75
CA ALA A 44 5.10 -14.16 -0.19
C ALA A 44 5.47 -15.19 -1.28
N VAL A 45 6.37 -16.11 -0.92
CA VAL A 45 6.72 -17.29 -1.74
C VAL A 45 6.61 -18.57 -0.91
N LYS A 46 6.51 -19.73 -1.58
CA LYS A 46 6.49 -21.04 -0.91
C LYS A 46 7.76 -21.22 -0.07
N LYS A 47 7.61 -21.64 1.19
CA LYS A 47 8.73 -21.91 2.10
C LYS A 47 9.73 -22.89 1.44
N GLY A 48 11.02 -22.54 1.48
CA GLY A 48 12.11 -23.29 0.86
C GLY A 48 12.37 -22.98 -0.62
N ASN A 49 11.52 -22.20 -1.29
CA ASN A 49 11.78 -21.77 -2.68
C ASN A 49 12.71 -20.55 -2.71
N THR A 50 13.99 -20.79 -2.45
CA THR A 50 15.03 -19.76 -2.42
C THR A 50 15.31 -19.16 -3.81
N GLU A 51 15.14 -19.94 -4.88
CA GLU A 51 15.35 -19.45 -6.24
C GLU A 51 14.35 -18.34 -6.59
N LEU A 52 13.05 -18.55 -6.35
CA LEU A 52 12.05 -17.53 -6.61
C LEU A 52 12.20 -16.33 -5.68
N LEU A 53 12.50 -16.57 -4.39
CA LEU A 53 12.76 -15.52 -3.42
C LEU A 53 13.86 -14.57 -3.93
N ASN A 54 14.99 -15.13 -4.36
CA ASN A 54 16.13 -14.35 -4.83
C ASN A 54 15.78 -13.57 -6.10
N LYS A 55 15.10 -14.19 -7.07
CA LYS A 55 14.66 -13.49 -8.29
C LYS A 55 13.76 -12.29 -8.01
N ILE A 56 12.82 -12.44 -7.05
CA ILE A 56 11.92 -11.34 -6.66
C ILE A 56 12.70 -10.23 -5.96
N ASN A 57 13.58 -10.57 -5.01
CA ASN A 57 14.39 -9.59 -4.29
C ASN A 57 15.33 -8.82 -5.24
N ASP A 58 15.99 -9.51 -6.17
CA ASP A 58 16.85 -8.88 -7.17
C ASP A 58 16.08 -7.94 -8.09
N GLY A 59 14.89 -8.37 -8.53
CA GLY A 59 14.00 -7.55 -9.34
C GLY A 59 13.55 -6.29 -8.60
N LEU A 60 13.14 -6.44 -7.33
CA LEU A 60 12.72 -5.33 -6.48
C LEU A 60 13.86 -4.33 -6.24
N ALA A 61 15.07 -4.82 -5.95
CA ALA A 61 16.25 -3.98 -5.78
C ALA A 61 16.57 -3.18 -7.06
N LYS A 62 16.48 -3.80 -8.24
CA LYS A 62 16.70 -3.13 -9.53
C LYS A 62 15.70 -1.99 -9.78
N ILE A 63 14.41 -2.20 -9.51
CA ILE A 63 13.39 -1.16 -9.73
C ILE A 63 13.45 -0.03 -8.70
N LYS A 64 13.94 -0.32 -7.48
CA LYS A 64 14.24 0.72 -6.48
C LYS A 64 15.42 1.57 -6.93
N ALA A 65 16.53 0.93 -7.30
CA ALA A 65 17.76 1.60 -7.70
C ALA A 65 17.61 2.47 -8.96
N ASN A 66 16.78 2.06 -9.92
CA ASN A 66 16.58 2.81 -11.17
C ASN A 66 15.42 3.81 -11.13
N GLY A 67 14.79 4.02 -9.97
CA GLY A 67 13.69 4.98 -9.78
C GLY A 67 12.32 4.49 -10.27
N LYS A 68 12.22 3.32 -10.90
CA LYS A 68 10.95 2.79 -11.40
C LYS A 68 9.93 2.54 -10.28
N TYR A 69 10.40 2.15 -9.10
CA TYR A 69 9.56 2.02 -7.93
C TYR A 69 8.87 3.34 -7.57
N ALA A 70 9.61 4.46 -7.56
CA ALA A 70 9.05 5.77 -7.28
C ALA A 70 8.04 6.23 -8.34
N GLU A 71 8.28 5.92 -9.63
CA GLU A 71 7.30 6.18 -10.70
C GLU A 71 5.99 5.41 -10.47
N ILE A 72 6.07 4.13 -10.11
CA ILE A 72 4.90 3.29 -9.82
C ILE A 72 4.18 3.84 -8.59
N TYR A 73 4.91 4.18 -7.53
CA TYR A 73 4.34 4.69 -6.29
C TYR A 73 3.59 6.01 -6.52
N LYS A 74 4.20 6.97 -7.24
CA LYS A 74 3.54 8.23 -7.63
C LYS A 74 2.29 8.00 -8.46
N LYS A 75 2.33 7.07 -9.41
CA LYS A 75 1.18 6.77 -10.26
C LYS A 75 -0.04 6.34 -9.44
N TRP A 76 0.17 5.54 -8.40
CA TRP A 76 -0.93 4.96 -7.61
C TRP A 76 -1.31 5.77 -6.38
N PHE A 77 -0.36 6.46 -5.75
CA PHE A 77 -0.57 7.17 -4.48
C PHE A 77 -0.40 8.69 -4.57
N GLY A 78 0.03 9.23 -5.72
CA GLY A 78 0.14 10.67 -5.95
C GLY A 78 1.23 11.39 -5.15
N LYS A 79 2.08 10.66 -4.42
CA LYS A 79 3.16 11.19 -3.57
C LYS A 79 4.46 10.40 -3.77
N GLU A 80 5.58 10.89 -3.25
CA GLU A 80 6.83 10.12 -3.22
C GLU A 80 6.71 8.92 -2.26
N PRO A 81 7.40 7.80 -2.53
CA PRO A 81 7.51 6.72 -1.57
C PRO A 81 8.28 7.18 -0.33
N PRO A 82 7.93 6.66 0.87
CA PRO A 82 8.76 6.79 2.06
C PRO A 82 10.20 6.34 1.82
N ALA A 83 11.17 6.93 2.52
CA ALA A 83 12.58 6.63 2.32
C ALA A 83 12.94 5.18 2.68
N GLU A 84 12.22 4.60 3.63
CA GLU A 84 12.29 3.20 4.02
C GLU A 84 11.89 2.23 2.90
N ASP A 85 10.94 2.63 2.04
CA ASP A 85 10.49 1.81 0.91
C ASP A 85 11.48 1.81 -0.25
N LEU A 86 12.42 2.76 -0.28
CA LEU A 86 13.48 2.85 -1.29
C LEU A 86 14.76 2.09 -0.91
N LYS A 87 14.90 1.67 0.35
CA LYS A 87 16.00 0.81 0.82
C LYS A 87 15.81 -0.63 0.35
#